data_AF-A0A5E4JRI8-F1
#
_entry.id   AF-A0A5E4JRI8-F1
#
_cell.length_a   1.000
_cell.length_b   1.000
_cell.length_c   1.000
_cell.angle_alpha   90.00
_cell.angle_beta   90.00
_cell.angle_gamma   90.00
#
_symmetry.space_group_name_H-M   'P 1'
#
loop_
_entity.id
_entity.type
_entity.pdbx_description
1 polymer ?
#
loop_
_entity_poly.entity_id
_entity_poly.type
_entity_poly.pdbx_seq_one_letter_code
_entity_poly.pdbx_strand_id
1 'polypeptide(L)'
;MWTVIIVVLAVLLLAIWMFGEAKRSSHKLVSIFIIVLILFLVLSMVFVFSGKQVDYKTVPGLFSAGKIYFSWLGGAFGNVKAITSNAINMNWKGNESTVLNSTKK
;
A
#
# COMPACT_ATOMS: atom_id res chain seq x y z
N MET A 1 -14.47 4.47 -17.63
CA MET A 1 -13.81 3.14 -17.64
C MET A 1 -12.56 3.12 -18.51
N TRP A 2 -12.56 3.75 -19.69
CA TRP A 2 -11.38 3.90 -20.57
C TRP A 2 -10.19 4.67 -19.98
N THR A 3 -10.44 5.66 -19.14
CA THR A 3 -9.39 6.46 -18.47
C THR A 3 -8.53 5.64 -17.52
N VAL A 4 -9.13 4.69 -16.80
CA VAL A 4 -8.40 3.78 -15.90
C VAL A 4 -7.44 2.91 -16.72
N ILE A 5 -7.88 2.42 -17.87
CA ILE A 5 -7.07 1.58 -18.76
C ILE A 5 -5.87 2.37 -19.29
N ILE A 6 -6.06 3.64 -19.68
CA ILE A 6 -4.98 4.51 -20.15
C ILE A 6 -3.97 4.80 -19.04
N VAL A 7 -4.43 5.05 -17.81
CA VAL A 7 -3.55 5.29 -16.66
C VAL A 7 -2.74 4.04 -16.31
N VAL A 8 -3.37 2.86 -16.33
CA VAL A 8 -2.68 1.58 -16.09
C VAL A 8 -1.63 1.32 -17.17
N LEU A 9 -1.95 1.57 -18.45
CA LEU A 9 -1.00 1.44 -19.56
C LEU A 9 0.17 2.41 -19.44
N ALA A 10 -0.08 3.67 -19.07
CA ALA A 10 0.98 4.66 -18.85
C ALA A 10 1.93 4.25 -17.71
N VAL A 11 1.39 3.72 -16.60
CA VAL A 11 2.18 3.20 -15.49
C VAL A 11 3.02 1.99 -15.91
N LEU A 12 2.45 1.07 -16.71
CA LEU A 12 3.17 -0.08 -17.24
C LEU A 12 4.32 0.34 -18.16
N LEU A 13 4.11 1.34 -19.03
CA LEU A 13 5.16 1.87 -19.89
C LEU A 13 6.31 2.50 -19.08
N LEU A 14 5.99 3.28 -18.05
CA LEU A 14 7.00 3.83 -17.13
C LEU A 14 7.74 2.74 -16.37
N ALA A 15 7.05 1.68 -15.94
CA ALA A 15 7.66 0.54 -15.28
C ALA A 15 8.64 -0.20 -16.20
N ILE A 16 8.24 -0.48 -17.45
CA ILE A 16 9.09 -1.14 -18.45
C ILE A 16 10.31 -0.28 -18.79
N TRP A 17 10.11 1.03 -18.99
CA TRP A 17 11.19 1.98 -19.25
C TRP A 17 12.19 2.02 -18.08
N MET A 18 11.69 2.07 -16.84
CA MET A 18 12.53 2.06 -15.64
C MET A 18 13.29 0.72 -15.48
N PHE A 19 12.71 -0.41 -15.88
CA PHE A 19 13.40 -1.70 -15.92
C PHE A 19 14.49 -1.76 -17.00
N GLY A 20 14.29 -1.12 -18.15
CA GLY A 20 15.31 -1.02 -19.21
C GLY A 20 16.55 -0.25 -18.74
N GLU A 21 16.34 0.84 -18.00
CA GLU A 21 17.42 1.68 -17.45
C GLU A 21 18.08 1.05 -16.19
N ALA A 22 17.41 0.10 -15.53
CA ALA A 22 17.91 -0.58 -14.33
C ALA A 22 19.08 -1.55 -14.59
N LYS A 23 19.54 -1.70 -15.84
CA LYS A 23 20.62 -2.64 -16.21
C LYS A 23 21.99 -2.27 -15.62
N ARG A 24 22.16 -1.08 -15.02
CA ARG A 24 23.47 -0.58 -14.52
C ARG A 24 23.56 -0.23 -13.02
N SER A 25 22.49 -0.27 -12.21
CA SER A 25 22.58 0.21 -10.81
C SER A 25 22.05 -0.77 -9.75
N SER A 26 22.68 -0.76 -8.57
CA SER A 26 22.36 -1.55 -7.36
C SER A 26 20.95 -1.37 -6.79
N HIS A 27 20.04 -0.65 -7.46
CA HIS A 27 18.74 -0.24 -6.92
C HIS A 27 17.56 -1.12 -7.39
N LYS A 28 17.82 -2.38 -7.75
CA LYS A 28 16.81 -3.32 -8.27
C LYS A 28 15.57 -3.45 -7.35
N LEU A 29 15.77 -3.50 -6.03
CA LEU A 29 14.67 -3.56 -5.05
C LEU A 29 13.87 -2.25 -4.99
N VAL A 30 14.53 -1.10 -5.11
CA VAL A 30 13.87 0.22 -5.09
C VAL A 30 13.00 0.39 -6.32
N SER A 31 13.48 -0.03 -7.50
CA SER A 31 12.68 0.00 -8.74
C SER A 31 11.43 -0.86 -8.64
N ILE A 32 11.54 -2.09 -8.15
CA ILE A 32 10.38 -2.97 -7.93
C ILE A 32 9.43 -2.36 -6.90
N PHE A 33 9.96 -1.84 -5.79
CA PHE A 33 9.16 -1.17 -4.76
C PHE A 33 8.39 0.02 -5.32
N ILE A 34 9.02 0.88 -6.13
CA ILE A 34 8.37 2.03 -6.77
C ILE A 34 7.24 1.59 -7.69
N ILE A 35 7.44 0.53 -8.49
CA ILE A 35 6.39 0.02 -9.39
C ILE A 35 5.19 -0.48 -8.58
N VAL A 36 5.45 -1.30 -7.56
CA VAL A 36 4.41 -1.81 -6.67
C VAL A 36 3.70 -0.65 -5.97
N LEU A 37 4.44 0.36 -5.51
CA LEU A 37 3.89 1.54 -4.85
C LEU A 37 2.99 2.35 -5.80
N ILE A 38 3.41 2.59 -7.05
CA ILE A 38 2.59 3.31 -8.03
C ILE A 38 1.31 2.52 -8.34
N LEU A 39 1.42 1.20 -8.58
CA LEU A 39 0.25 0.35 -8.82
C LEU A 39 -0.71 0.39 -7.63
N PHE A 40 -0.19 0.29 -6.40
CA PHE A 40 -0.97 0.42 -5.18
C PHE A 40 -1.70 1.76 -5.09
N LEU A 41 -1.02 2.88 -5.36
CA LEU A 41 -1.61 4.23 -5.30
C LEU A 41 -2.72 4.42 -6.35
N VAL A 42 -2.57 3.86 -7.55
CA VAL A 42 -3.60 3.96 -8.59
C VAL A 42 -4.81 3.10 -8.25
N LEU A 43 -4.60 1.86 -7.81
CA LEU A 43 -5.69 0.96 -7.43
C LEU A 43 -6.47 1.51 -6.23
N SER A 44 -5.78 2.04 -5.22
CA SER A 44 -6.41 2.65 -4.07
C SER A 44 -7.20 3.90 -4.46
N MET A 45 -6.69 4.71 -5.40
CA MET A 45 -7.42 5.87 -5.89
C MET A 45 -8.76 5.47 -6.54
N VAL A 46 -8.75 4.42 -7.38
CA VAL A 46 -9.98 3.87 -7.99
C VAL A 46 -10.95 3.39 -6.92
N PHE A 47 -10.45 2.69 -5.89
CA PHE A 47 -11.27 2.20 -4.79
C PHE A 47 -11.88 3.34 -3.96
N VAL A 48 -11.09 4.34 -3.58
CA VAL A 48 -11.50 5.47 -2.72
C VAL A 48 -12.56 6.35 -3.40
N PHE A 49 -12.43 6.55 -4.71
CA PHE A 49 -13.37 7.36 -5.48
C PHE A 49 -14.52 6.57 -6.10
N SER A 50 -14.52 5.24 -5.97
CA SER A 50 -15.65 4.42 -6.40
C SER A 50 -16.92 4.84 -5.65
N GLY A 51 -17.95 5.27 -6.39
CA GLY A 51 -19.21 5.74 -5.81
C GLY A 51 -19.20 7.18 -5.29
N LYS A 52 -18.12 7.95 -5.45
CA LYS A 52 -18.09 9.38 -5.11
C LYS A 52 -18.19 10.24 -6.37
N GLN A 53 -19.09 11.22 -6.37
CA GLN A 53 -19.14 12.24 -7.41
C GLN A 53 -18.12 13.33 -7.09
N VAL A 54 -16.90 13.15 -7.57
CA VAL A 54 -15.84 14.17 -7.47
C VAL A 54 -15.67 14.82 -8.84
N ASP A 55 -15.79 16.14 -8.89
CA ASP A 55 -15.58 16.89 -10.12
C ASP A 55 -14.09 17.18 -10.32
N TYR A 56 -13.41 16.35 -11.11
CA TYR A 56 -11.98 16.52 -11.40
C TYR A 56 -11.67 17.67 -12.37
N LYS A 57 -12.68 18.34 -12.93
CA LYS A 57 -12.49 19.41 -13.93
C LYS A 57 -12.31 20.79 -13.31
N THR A 58 -12.56 20.92 -12.01
CA THR A 58 -12.46 22.19 -11.30
C THR A 58 -11.32 22.15 -10.30
N VAL A 59 -10.63 23.28 -10.13
CA VAL A 59 -9.55 23.41 -9.13
C VAL A 59 -10.04 23.09 -7.71
N PRO A 60 -11.23 23.55 -7.27
CA PRO A 60 -11.78 23.15 -5.96
C PRO A 60 -12.06 21.65 -5.86
N GLY A 61 -12.53 21.03 -6.95
CA GLY A 61 -12.77 19.59 -6.99
C GLY A 61 -11.49 18.77 -6.92
N LEU A 62 -10.40 19.23 -7.54
CA LEU A 62 -9.06 18.62 -7.40
C LEU A 62 -8.56 18.68 -5.95
N PHE A 63 -8.72 19.81 -5.28
CA PHE A 63 -8.33 19.97 -3.87
C PHE A 63 -9.15 19.06 -2.95
N SER A 64 -10.47 18.98 -3.21
CA SER A 64 -11.38 18.08 -2.49
C SER A 64 -11.01 16.61 -2.69
N ALA A 65 -10.68 16.22 -3.92
CA ALA A 65 -10.19 14.88 -4.25
C ALA A 65 -8.91 14.56 -3.46
N GLY A 66 -7.93 15.47 -3.48
CA GLY A 66 -6.69 15.34 -2.74
C GLY A 66 -6.95 15.12 -1.25
N LYS A 67 -7.79 15.96 -0.64
CA LYS A 67 -8.14 15.83 0.79
C LYS A 67 -8.77 14.48 1.12
N ILE A 68 -9.70 14.00 0.29
CA ILE A 68 -10.35 12.70 0.47
C ILE A 68 -9.31 11.57 0.39
N TYR A 69 -8.45 11.60 -0.63
CA TYR A 69 -7.44 10.57 -0.84
C TYR A 69 -6.39 10.55 0.28
N PHE A 70 -5.86 11.70 0.67
CA PHE A 70 -4.89 11.80 1.78
C PHE A 70 -5.50 11.45 3.13
N SER A 71 -6.78 11.77 3.37
CA SER A 71 -7.48 11.34 4.58
C SER A 71 -7.62 9.83 4.65
N TRP A 72 -7.99 9.17 3.54
CA TRP A 72 -8.02 7.72 3.46
C TRP A 72 -6.63 7.10 3.64
N LEU A 73 -5.61 7.66 3.01
CA LEU A 73 -4.22 7.21 3.12
C LEU A 73 -3.73 7.30 4.57
N GLY A 74 -4.02 8.41 5.27
CA GLY A 74 -3.70 8.57 6.68
C GLY A 74 -4.38 7.52 7.57
N GLY A 75 -5.64 7.20 7.28
CA GLY A 75 -6.36 6.10 7.96
C GLY A 75 -5.71 4.74 7.70
N ALA A 76 -5.33 4.45 6.45
CA ALA A 76 -4.63 3.22 6.09
C ALA A 76 -3.28 3.08 6.82
N PHE A 77 -2.48 4.15 6.88
CA PHE A 77 -1.24 4.16 7.68
C PHE A 77 -1.50 3.97 9.18
N GLY A 78 -2.56 4.57 9.72
CA GLY A 78 -2.99 4.35 11.10
C GLY A 78 -3.27 2.88 11.39
N ASN A 79 -3.98 2.20 10.49
CA ASN A 79 -4.28 0.77 10.61
C ASN A 79 -3.02 -0.10 10.51
N VAL A 80 -2.14 0.18 9.54
CA VAL A 80 -0.85 -0.53 9.41
C VAL A 80 -0.01 -0.36 10.67
N LYS A 81 0.08 0.87 11.21
CA LYS A 81 0.78 1.15 12.47
C LYS A 81 0.18 0.36 13.63
N ALA A 82 -1.15 0.32 13.75
CA ALA A 82 -1.83 -0.42 14.80
C ALA A 82 -1.53 -1.92 14.74
N ILE A 83 -1.61 -2.53 13.54
CA ILE A 83 -1.29 -3.95 13.32
C ILE A 83 0.17 -4.22 13.68
N THR A 84 1.11 -3.42 13.16
CA THR A 84 2.54 -3.60 13.43
C THR A 84 2.87 -3.40 14.92
N SER A 85 2.27 -2.41 15.58
CA SER A 85 2.45 -2.19 17.02
C SER A 85 1.91 -3.36 17.84
N ASN A 86 0.74 -3.90 17.47
CA ASN A 86 0.17 -5.06 18.14
C ASN A 86 1.06 -6.29 17.96
N ALA A 87 1.58 -6.52 16.74
CA ALA A 87 2.48 -7.62 16.46
C ALA A 87 3.80 -7.53 17.25
N ILE A 88 4.38 -6.33 17.40
CA ILE A 88 5.59 -6.14 18.22
C ILE A 88 5.31 -6.41 19.70
N ASN A 89 4.12 -6.04 20.18
CA ASN A 89 3.72 -6.24 21.59
C ASN A 89 3.26 -7.67 21.90
N MET A 90 3.10 -8.55 20.90
CA MET A 90 2.78 -9.95 21.15
C MET A 90 3.97 -10.64 21.79
N ASN A 91 3.70 -11.44 22.83
CA ASN A 91 4.70 -12.31 23.40
C ASN A 91 4.95 -13.47 22.43
N TRP A 92 6.03 -13.36 21.65
CA TRP A 92 6.48 -14.39 20.71
C TRP A 92 7.15 -15.57 21.42
N LYS A 93 7.39 -15.49 22.73
CA LYS A 93 7.82 -16.64 23.52
C LYS A 93 6.64 -17.59 23.59
N GLY A 94 6.66 -18.63 22.76
CA GLY A 94 5.63 -19.67 22.75
C GLY A 94 5.36 -20.15 24.17
N ASN A 95 4.10 -20.46 24.49
CA ASN A 95 3.74 -21.01 25.80
C ASN A 95 4.66 -22.21 26.07
N GLU A 96 5.62 -22.04 26.98
CA GLU A 96 6.29 -23.16 27.61
C GLU A 96 5.20 -23.84 28.40
N SER A 97 4.54 -24.83 27.78
CA SER A 97 3.64 -25.75 28.47
C SER A 97 4.42 -26.21 29.68
N THR A 98 4.04 -25.73 30.86
CA THR A 98 4.60 -26.18 32.10
C THR A 98 4.19 -27.65 32.18
N VAL A 99 5.08 -28.54 31.74
CA VAL A 99 5.00 -29.96 32.04
C VAL A 99 5.25 -30.02 33.53
N LEU A 100 4.19 -29.75 34.31
CA LEU A 100 4.17 -30.01 35.73
C LEU A 100 4.33 -31.52 35.84
N ASN A 101 5.54 -31.88 36.22
CA ASN A 101 6.02 -33.21 36.51
C ASN A 101 4.96 -33.96 37.34
N SER A 102 4.17 -34.80 36.68
CA SER A 102 3.29 -35.78 37.31
C SER A 102 4.07 -37.05 37.71
N THR A 103 5.39 -36.99 37.82
CA THR A 103 6.23 -38.04 38.45
C THR A 103 6.17 -37.92 39.96
N LYS A 104 4.99 -38.19 40.51
CA LYS A 104 4.84 -38.88 41.80
C LYS A 104 4.27 -40.26 41.49
N LYS A 105 5.14 -41.27 41.39
CA LYS A 105 4.78 -42.65 41.70
C LYS A 105 6.04 -43.43 42.09
#